data_AF-A0AAV9DT56-F1
#
_entry.id   AF-A0AAV9DT56-F1
#
_cell.length_a   1.000
_cell.length_b   1.000
_cell.length_c   1.000
_cell.angle_alpha   90.00
_cell.angle_beta   90.00
_cell.angle_gamma   90.00
#
_symmetry.space_group_name_H-M   'P 1'
#
loop_
_entity.id
_entity.type
_entity.pdbx_description
1 polymer ?
#
loop_
_entity_poly.entity_id
_entity_poly.type
_entity_poly.pdbx_seq_one_letter_code
_entity_poly.pdbx_strand_id
1 'polypeptide(L)'
;MRREVSTSTASTASDLDESSHRRGRRSIGWLRRLGVAACIVDREGDESGFCSLDDNPRARMRRVKVRPSKKRAREFSAVYMGQEFQAHDGAILSMKFSPDGRYMASGGEDGVVRVWEVMEVDRADGNDVPGDDPSCIYFTVNPSSELAPIFMGKEKVNGCKGIKKTSESACVVVPPEVFRISEQPLHEFRGHGGDVLDLSWSKDNKYLLSSSMDKTVCLWQVGCNSCLKVFCHNDYVTCVQFNPVKEDYFISGSIDGKVRIWAIPGCRVVNWIDVKEIVTAVCYRPDGQGGIVGSISGTCRFYDLSDNHLQLLDQICFQSKKKFPGKRITGLQFSPSDPRKLMVTSADSQVRVLDESDVICKYRGFHNTGSQISASFTSDGRHIISASEDSNVYIWNSSNQDIPTPMQAKTISSYERFFSENASVAIPWCGNSTRKQVFGDPNSPSDSSYNAMLSPSGRFTLTHGFFSESLSKDSATWPEEKLPASTPLTASPSLCRSKYRFLKASCQNTVASQAWGLVIVTAGWDGRIRSFHNYGLPVRM
;
A
#
# COMPACT_ATOMS: atom_id res chain seq x y z
N MET A 1 -44.77 56.27 -54.22
CA MET A 1 -45.18 57.45 -53.43
C MET A 1 -45.74 56.94 -52.10
N ARG A 2 -45.07 57.29 -50.99
CA ARG A 2 -45.54 57.33 -49.59
C ARG A 2 -46.45 56.20 -49.06
N ARG A 3 -45.96 55.54 -48.01
CA ARG A 3 -46.60 55.61 -46.67
C ARG A 3 -45.54 55.51 -45.56
N GLU A 4 -45.02 56.70 -45.25
CA GLU A 4 -44.55 57.16 -43.93
C GLU A 4 -45.77 57.23 -42.95
N VAL A 5 -45.73 57.24 -41.61
CA VAL A 5 -44.72 57.42 -40.53
C VAL A 5 -45.54 57.31 -39.21
N SER A 6 -45.19 56.43 -38.27
CA SER A 6 -44.44 56.66 -37.00
C SER A 6 -45.26 57.02 -35.75
N THR A 7 -44.89 56.43 -34.60
CA THR A 7 -44.51 57.04 -33.30
C THR A 7 -44.04 55.88 -32.38
N SER A 8 -42.75 55.65 -32.10
CA SER A 8 -41.87 56.23 -31.05
C SER A 8 -42.46 56.16 -29.62
N THR A 9 -41.79 55.54 -28.63
CA THR A 9 -40.67 56.04 -27.80
C THR A 9 -39.82 54.86 -27.21
N ALA A 10 -38.48 54.79 -27.36
CA ALA A 10 -37.40 55.28 -26.45
C ALA A 10 -37.42 54.62 -25.03
N SER A 11 -36.35 54.13 -24.37
CA SER A 11 -34.88 54.30 -24.46
C SER A 11 -34.11 53.37 -23.46
N THR A 12 -32.88 52.93 -23.83
CA THR A 12 -31.63 52.74 -23.01
C THR A 12 -31.61 51.77 -21.79
N ALA A 13 -30.58 50.98 -21.44
CA ALA A 13 -29.18 50.80 -21.82
C ALA A 13 -28.59 49.50 -21.17
N SER A 14 -27.38 49.11 -21.62
CA SER A 14 -26.33 48.23 -21.04
C SER A 14 -26.68 46.86 -20.44
N ASP A 15 -26.09 45.80 -21.01
CA ASP A 15 -24.93 45.16 -20.36
C ASP A 15 -24.19 44.20 -21.31
N LEU A 16 -22.86 44.32 -21.28
CA LEU A 16 -21.88 43.48 -21.97
C LEU A 16 -21.54 42.28 -21.09
N ASP A 17 -21.27 41.16 -21.78
CA ASP A 17 -20.33 40.10 -21.41
C ASP A 17 -20.75 39.05 -20.36
N GLU A 18 -21.30 37.91 -20.83
CA GLU A 18 -21.14 36.62 -20.15
C GLU A 18 -21.44 35.44 -21.09
N SER A 19 -20.50 35.11 -21.99
CA SER A 19 -20.59 33.88 -22.80
C SER A 19 -19.26 33.13 -22.88
N SER A 20 -18.80 32.59 -21.75
CA SER A 20 -17.62 31.71 -21.72
C SER A 20 -17.67 30.56 -20.71
N HIS A 21 -18.86 30.06 -20.33
CA HIS A 21 -18.98 28.87 -19.45
C HIS A 21 -20.05 27.87 -19.90
N ARG A 22 -20.08 27.48 -21.18
CA ARG A 22 -20.92 26.34 -21.64
C ARG A 22 -20.28 25.54 -22.77
N ARG A 23 -19.07 25.00 -22.57
CA ARG A 23 -18.57 23.87 -23.38
C ARG A 23 -17.77 22.92 -22.50
N GLY A 24 -18.32 21.73 -22.23
CA GLY A 24 -17.60 20.66 -21.55
C GLY A 24 -18.45 19.67 -20.74
N ARG A 25 -19.70 19.34 -21.14
CA ARG A 25 -20.56 18.41 -20.38
C ARG A 25 -21.01 17.18 -21.19
N ARG A 26 -20.20 16.71 -22.15
CA ARG A 26 -20.55 15.61 -23.07
C ARG A 26 -19.66 14.36 -23.08
N SER A 27 -18.68 14.19 -22.17
CA SER A 27 -17.83 12.96 -22.14
C SER A 27 -17.94 12.07 -20.88
N ILE A 28 -18.97 12.25 -20.04
CA ILE A 28 -19.04 11.63 -18.71
C ILE A 28 -19.39 10.12 -18.74
N GLY A 29 -20.03 9.62 -19.81
CA GLY A 29 -20.51 8.23 -19.85
C GLY A 29 -19.43 7.15 -20.05
N TRP A 30 -18.34 7.47 -20.74
CA TRP A 30 -17.27 6.50 -21.02
C TRP A 30 -16.16 6.50 -19.94
N LEU A 31 -16.01 7.61 -19.21
CA LEU A 31 -15.10 7.70 -18.06
C LEU A 31 -15.53 6.78 -16.90
N ARG A 32 -16.84 6.49 -16.75
CA ARG A 32 -17.34 5.41 -15.88
C ARG A 32 -16.89 4.01 -16.33
N ARG A 33 -16.72 3.77 -17.64
CA ARG A 33 -16.19 2.51 -18.18
C ARG A 33 -14.67 2.36 -18.00
N LEU A 34 -13.95 3.48 -17.93
CA LEU A 34 -12.54 3.53 -17.52
C LEU A 34 -12.41 3.59 -15.99
N GLY A 35 -13.51 3.60 -15.23
CA GLY A 35 -13.47 3.67 -13.76
C GLY A 35 -12.82 4.91 -13.19
N VAL A 36 -12.57 5.94 -14.00
CA VAL A 36 -11.86 7.16 -13.55
C VAL A 36 -12.84 8.25 -13.12
N ALA A 37 -14.09 8.25 -13.61
CA ALA A 37 -15.12 9.12 -13.04
C ALA A 37 -15.88 8.39 -11.93
N ALA A 38 -15.65 8.83 -10.69
CA ALA A 38 -16.14 8.26 -9.42
C ALA A 38 -17.64 7.94 -9.37
N CYS A 39 -17.99 7.02 -8.46
CA CYS A 39 -19.35 6.82 -7.97
C CYS A 39 -19.85 8.13 -7.33
N ILE A 40 -20.63 8.91 -8.09
CA ILE A 40 -21.59 9.84 -7.53
C ILE A 40 -22.60 8.99 -6.76
N VAL A 41 -22.50 8.96 -5.44
CA VAL A 41 -23.62 8.58 -4.58
C VAL A 41 -24.61 9.75 -4.65
N ASP A 42 -25.80 9.50 -5.16
CA ASP A 42 -26.90 10.47 -5.10
C ASP A 42 -27.12 10.84 -3.62
N ARG A 43 -26.89 12.10 -3.28
CA ARG A 43 -27.37 12.70 -2.02
C ARG A 43 -28.89 12.87 -2.16
N GLU A 44 -29.64 11.82 -1.87
CA GLU A 44 -31.00 11.98 -1.36
C GLU A 44 -30.96 11.85 0.15
N GLY A 45 -31.51 12.86 0.82
CA GLY A 45 -31.36 13.07 2.25
C GLY A 45 -32.09 12.01 3.06
N ASP A 46 -31.40 11.50 4.07
CA ASP A 46 -32.01 11.02 5.30
C ASP A 46 -31.24 11.68 6.46
N GLU A 47 -31.88 12.70 7.04
CA GLU A 47 -31.54 13.17 8.37
C GLU A 47 -31.92 12.08 9.38
N SER A 48 -30.94 11.42 9.99
CA SER A 48 -31.04 11.00 11.39
C SER A 48 -29.71 10.45 11.93
N GLY A 49 -29.27 11.02 13.06
CA GLY A 49 -28.18 10.48 13.88
C GLY A 49 -26.92 11.34 13.95
N PHE A 50 -27.05 12.58 14.46
CA PHE A 50 -25.90 13.33 14.97
C PHE A 50 -25.16 12.49 16.03
N CYS A 51 -23.95 12.05 15.72
CA CYS A 51 -22.93 11.78 16.72
C CYS A 51 -21.98 12.98 16.70
N SER A 52 -22.11 13.86 17.69
CA SER A 52 -21.19 14.96 17.94
C SER A 52 -19.76 14.43 18.04
N LEU A 53 -18.91 14.80 17.08
CA LEU A 53 -17.46 14.70 17.25
C LEU A 53 -17.04 15.74 18.29
N ASP A 54 -16.57 15.27 19.43
CA ASP A 54 -15.67 16.06 20.26
C ASP A 54 -14.37 16.28 19.47
N ASP A 55 -14.14 17.54 19.09
CA ASP A 55 -12.87 18.03 18.60
C ASP A 55 -11.81 17.85 19.69
N ASN A 56 -10.92 16.88 19.50
CA ASN A 56 -9.67 16.82 20.25
C ASN A 56 -8.52 16.49 19.28
N PRO A 57 -7.62 17.45 18.97
CA PRO A 57 -6.74 17.41 17.79
C PRO A 57 -5.46 16.57 17.97
N ARG A 58 -5.45 15.54 18.81
CA ARG A 58 -4.36 14.55 18.89
C ARG A 58 -4.94 13.14 19.01
N ALA A 59 -5.26 12.55 17.87
CA ALA A 59 -5.92 11.25 17.80
C ALA A 59 -5.02 10.11 18.31
N ARG A 60 -5.39 9.54 19.46
CA ARG A 60 -4.84 8.28 19.98
C ARG A 60 -5.07 7.16 18.95
N MET A 61 -4.09 6.26 18.78
CA MET A 61 -4.19 5.13 17.84
C MET A 61 -5.48 4.32 18.07
N ARG A 62 -6.33 4.22 17.03
CA ARG A 62 -7.64 3.55 17.11
C ARG A 62 -7.54 2.10 16.63
N ARG A 63 -7.93 1.14 17.47
CA ARG A 63 -7.95 -0.28 17.06
C ARG A 63 -8.98 -0.51 15.95
N VAL A 64 -8.58 -1.22 14.91
CA VAL A 64 -9.44 -1.60 13.78
C VAL A 64 -9.74 -3.10 13.88
N LYS A 65 -11.02 -3.45 13.79
CA LYS A 65 -11.46 -4.85 13.89
C LYS A 65 -11.14 -5.61 12.60
N VAL A 66 -10.20 -6.55 12.68
CA VAL A 66 -9.87 -7.47 11.59
C VAL A 66 -10.78 -8.69 11.62
N ARG A 67 -11.39 -9.01 10.47
CA ARG A 67 -12.25 -10.18 10.28
C ARG A 67 -11.54 -11.21 9.39
N PRO A 68 -11.16 -12.38 9.92
CA PRO A 68 -10.63 -13.47 9.12
C PRO A 68 -11.77 -14.23 8.42
N SER A 69 -11.47 -14.82 7.28
CA SER A 69 -12.34 -15.75 6.55
C SER A 69 -11.52 -16.97 6.14
N LYS A 70 -12.01 -18.16 6.48
CA LYS A 70 -11.40 -19.45 6.13
C LYS A 70 -9.90 -19.59 6.50
N LYS A 71 -9.42 -18.83 7.49
CA LYS A 71 -8.06 -18.94 8.03
C LYS A 71 -8.07 -19.65 9.39
N ARG A 72 -7.04 -20.46 9.63
CA ARG A 72 -6.80 -21.16 10.92
C ARG A 72 -6.04 -20.29 11.95
N ALA A 73 -5.44 -19.20 11.48
CA ALA A 73 -4.74 -18.23 12.32
C ALA A 73 -4.99 -16.81 11.81
N ARG A 74 -5.03 -15.86 12.74
CA ARG A 74 -5.09 -14.41 12.51
C ARG A 74 -3.66 -13.89 12.55
N GLU A 75 -3.12 -13.44 11.42
CA GLU A 75 -1.79 -12.82 11.38
C GLU A 75 -1.85 -11.32 11.72
N PHE A 76 -2.97 -10.66 11.40
CA PHE A 76 -3.29 -9.29 11.74
C PHE A 76 -4.20 -9.25 12.97
N SER A 77 -3.67 -9.68 14.11
CA SER A 77 -4.45 -9.81 15.35
C SER A 77 -4.71 -8.47 16.06
N ALA A 78 -3.87 -7.46 15.81
CA ALA A 78 -4.02 -6.12 16.37
C ALA A 78 -3.55 -5.03 15.38
N VAL A 79 -4.50 -4.60 14.55
CA VAL A 79 -4.32 -3.49 13.61
C VAL A 79 -4.85 -2.20 14.22
N TYR A 80 -4.09 -1.12 14.07
CA TYR A 80 -4.43 0.20 14.57
C TYR A 80 -4.35 1.23 13.44
N MET A 81 -5.34 2.11 13.35
CA MET A 81 -5.26 3.30 12.52
C MET A 81 -4.38 4.32 13.25
N GLY A 82 -3.27 4.73 12.61
CA GLY A 82 -2.27 5.63 13.18
C GLY A 82 -2.52 7.08 12.81
N GLN A 83 -2.77 7.36 11.53
CA GLN A 83 -2.93 8.71 11.00
C GLN A 83 -4.03 8.76 9.95
N GLU A 84 -4.75 9.87 9.89
CA GLU A 84 -5.70 10.24 8.84
C GLU A 84 -5.58 11.72 8.54
N PHE A 85 -5.40 12.10 7.27
CA PHE A 85 -5.34 13.49 6.85
C PHE A 85 -5.83 13.67 5.41
N GLN A 86 -6.26 14.90 5.07
CA GLN A 86 -6.67 15.29 3.72
C GLN A 86 -5.43 15.57 2.87
N ALA A 87 -5.26 14.85 1.77
CA ALA A 87 -4.06 14.92 0.94
C ALA A 87 -4.31 15.53 -0.45
N HIS A 88 -5.48 15.30 -1.03
CA HIS A 88 -5.88 15.81 -2.36
C HIS A 88 -7.30 16.40 -2.30
N ASP A 89 -7.64 17.26 -3.26
CA ASP A 89 -9.02 17.71 -3.50
C ASP A 89 -9.67 16.80 -4.55
N GLY A 90 -10.44 15.81 -4.10
CA GLY A 90 -10.97 14.74 -4.96
C GLY A 90 -10.22 13.41 -4.81
N ALA A 91 -10.56 12.44 -5.66
CA ALA A 91 -10.08 11.06 -5.48
C ALA A 91 -8.57 10.92 -5.70
N ILE A 92 -7.91 10.12 -4.85
CA ILE A 92 -6.54 9.67 -5.10
C ILE A 92 -6.60 8.40 -5.94
N LEU A 93 -5.99 8.45 -7.12
CA LEU A 93 -6.03 7.38 -8.12
C LEU A 93 -4.76 6.53 -8.11
N SER A 94 -3.61 7.11 -7.74
CA SER A 94 -2.35 6.39 -7.62
C SER A 94 -1.56 6.83 -6.39
N MET A 95 -0.93 5.86 -5.74
CA MET A 95 -0.07 6.06 -4.58
C MET A 95 1.06 5.02 -4.60
N LYS A 96 2.31 5.44 -4.40
CA LYS A 96 3.50 4.57 -4.45
C LYS A 96 4.57 5.03 -3.46
N PHE A 97 5.13 4.10 -2.70
CA PHE A 97 6.36 4.35 -1.93
C PHE A 97 7.59 4.38 -2.84
N SER A 98 8.57 5.19 -2.48
CA SER A 98 9.91 5.14 -3.06
C SER A 98 10.57 3.79 -2.73
N PRO A 99 11.45 3.26 -3.61
CA PRO A 99 12.19 2.02 -3.36
C PRO A 99 12.90 1.95 -1.99
N ASP A 100 13.41 3.09 -1.49
CA ASP A 100 14.06 3.16 -0.18
C ASP A 100 13.10 3.26 1.02
N GLY A 101 11.80 3.46 0.77
CA GLY A 101 10.75 3.60 1.77
C GLY A 101 10.69 4.94 2.50
N ARG A 102 11.51 5.93 2.11
CA ARG A 102 11.56 7.26 2.78
C ARG A 102 10.56 8.26 2.25
N TYR A 103 10.05 8.04 1.04
CA TYR A 103 9.07 8.93 0.43
C TYR A 103 7.84 8.14 0.00
N MET A 104 6.70 8.83 -0.02
CA MET A 104 5.48 8.36 -0.63
C MET A 104 5.04 9.38 -1.66
N ALA A 105 4.68 8.94 -2.87
CA ALA A 105 4.06 9.80 -3.87
C ALA A 105 2.57 9.49 -3.97
N SER A 106 1.74 10.52 -4.16
CA SER A 106 0.31 10.40 -4.46
C SER A 106 -0.10 11.32 -5.61
N GLY A 107 -1.10 10.89 -6.38
CA GLY A 107 -1.67 11.63 -7.50
C GLY A 107 -3.15 11.30 -7.65
N GLY A 108 -3.94 12.29 -8.05
CA GLY A 108 -5.40 12.18 -8.09
C GLY A 108 -6.09 13.07 -9.11
N GLU A 109 -7.39 13.26 -8.91
CA GLU A 109 -8.28 14.08 -9.76
C GLU A 109 -7.93 15.57 -9.75
N ASP A 110 -7.23 16.07 -8.72
CA ASP A 110 -6.78 17.47 -8.66
C ASP A 110 -5.62 17.80 -9.62
N GLY A 111 -5.07 16.81 -10.34
CA GLY A 111 -3.97 17.00 -11.27
C GLY A 111 -2.64 17.37 -10.60
N VAL A 112 -2.52 17.25 -9.29
CA VAL A 112 -1.28 17.54 -8.54
C VAL A 112 -0.61 16.23 -8.16
N VAL A 113 0.72 16.17 -8.26
CA VAL A 113 1.49 15.07 -7.68
C VAL A 113 2.13 15.56 -6.39
N ARG A 114 1.90 14.85 -5.28
CA ARG A 114 2.48 15.19 -3.98
C ARG A 114 3.47 14.14 -3.54
N VAL A 115 4.59 14.60 -2.97
CA VAL A 115 5.58 13.73 -2.33
C VAL A 115 5.57 14.01 -0.83
N TRP A 116 5.44 12.96 -0.04
CA TRP A 116 5.35 13.00 1.42
C TRP A 116 6.60 12.34 2.01
N GLU A 117 7.15 12.94 3.05
CA GLU A 117 8.23 12.32 3.83
C GLU A 117 7.65 11.26 4.77
N VAL A 118 8.31 10.11 4.83
CA VAL A 118 8.00 8.99 5.73
C VAL A 118 9.02 8.97 6.85
N MET A 119 8.53 9.00 8.09
CA MET A 119 9.34 9.10 9.29
C MET A 119 9.08 7.93 10.24
N GLU A 120 10.12 7.49 10.94
CA GLU A 120 10.00 6.66 12.14
C GLU A 120 10.23 7.60 13.34
N VAL A 121 9.20 7.83 14.16
CA VAL A 121 9.25 8.80 15.27
C VAL A 121 9.34 8.04 16.59
N ASP A 122 10.28 8.44 17.45
CA ASP A 122 10.40 7.93 18.82
C ASP A 122 9.12 8.18 19.62
N ARG A 123 8.73 7.19 20.42
CA ARG A 123 7.67 7.35 21.40
C ARG A 123 8.08 8.26 22.55
N ALA A 124 7.96 9.57 22.36
CA ALA A 124 8.23 10.52 23.42
C ALA A 124 7.01 10.74 24.34
N ASP A 125 5.79 10.62 23.82
CA ASP A 125 4.57 11.03 24.55
C ASP A 125 3.55 9.89 24.59
N GLY A 126 2.98 9.57 25.75
CA GLY A 126 2.01 8.49 26.01
C GLY A 126 0.70 8.48 25.19
N ASN A 127 0.60 9.30 24.14
CA ASN A 127 -0.51 9.40 23.19
C ASN A 127 -0.46 8.31 22.09
N ASP A 128 0.71 7.77 21.78
CA ASP A 128 0.88 6.67 20.79
C ASP A 128 0.62 5.28 21.39
N VAL A 129 0.23 5.22 22.66
CA VAL A 129 -0.15 3.97 23.32
C VAL A 129 -1.58 3.62 22.92
N PRO A 130 -1.81 2.43 22.32
CA PRO A 130 -3.15 2.05 21.91
C PRO A 130 -4.13 2.06 23.09
N GLY A 131 -5.40 2.40 22.81
CA GLY A 131 -6.52 2.31 23.77
C GLY A 131 -6.51 1.03 24.59
N ASP A 132 -6.79 1.10 25.89
CA ASP A 132 -6.86 -0.05 26.81
C ASP A 132 -7.96 -1.03 26.35
N ASP A 133 -7.62 -1.97 25.46
CA ASP A 133 -8.52 -3.03 25.06
C ASP A 133 -8.35 -4.22 26.02
N PRO A 134 -9.38 -4.59 26.81
CA PRO A 134 -9.28 -5.68 27.78
C PRO A 134 -9.04 -7.06 27.13
N SER A 135 -9.16 -7.17 25.80
CA SER A 135 -8.85 -8.38 25.02
C SER A 135 -7.38 -8.48 24.55
N CYS A 136 -6.55 -7.48 24.87
CA CYS A 136 -5.14 -7.42 24.46
C CYS A 136 -4.18 -7.47 25.64
N ILE A 137 -3.00 -8.06 25.42
CA ILE A 137 -1.87 -7.98 26.34
C ILE A 137 -0.79 -7.14 25.68
N TYR A 138 -0.47 -6.00 26.26
CA TYR A 138 0.45 -5.01 25.70
C TYR A 138 1.85 -5.13 26.27
N PHE A 139 2.84 -5.10 25.37
CA PHE A 139 4.26 -4.98 25.65
C PHE A 139 4.82 -3.82 24.84
N THR A 140 5.66 -2.99 25.45
CA THR A 140 6.54 -2.06 24.75
C THR A 140 7.93 -2.66 24.63
N VAL A 141 8.62 -2.27 23.58
CA VAL A 141 10.05 -2.51 23.42
C VAL A 141 10.74 -1.18 23.72
N ASN A 142 11.65 -1.17 24.69
CA ASN A 142 12.52 -0.04 24.98
C ASN A 142 13.60 0.09 23.88
N PRO A 143 14.25 1.25 23.71
CA PRO A 143 15.35 1.43 22.76
C PRO A 143 16.51 0.42 22.93
N SER A 144 16.68 -0.14 24.14
CA SER A 144 17.60 -1.24 24.45
C SER A 144 17.13 -2.64 24.01
N SER A 145 16.03 -2.73 23.25
CA SER A 145 15.35 -3.99 22.86
C SER A 145 14.77 -4.80 24.03
N GLU A 146 14.63 -4.20 25.21
CA GLU A 146 14.01 -4.84 26.37
C GLU A 146 12.48 -4.71 26.34
N LEU A 147 11.78 -5.80 26.67
CA LEU A 147 10.32 -5.82 26.72
C LEU A 147 9.81 -5.36 28.10
N ALA A 148 9.05 -4.27 28.13
CA ALA A 148 8.37 -3.79 29.32
C ALA A 148 6.83 -3.91 29.16
N PRO A 149 6.08 -4.33 30.18
CA PRO A 149 4.63 -4.30 30.15
C PRO A 149 4.13 -2.86 30.37
N ILE A 150 3.20 -2.37 29.54
CA ILE A 150 2.75 -0.96 29.57
C ILE A 150 1.97 -0.60 30.86
N PHE A 151 1.23 -1.54 31.45
CA PHE A 151 0.36 -1.26 32.59
C PHE A 151 0.95 -1.71 33.92
N MET A 152 1.69 -0.80 34.56
CA MET A 152 2.00 -0.81 35.99
C MET A 152 1.82 0.63 36.53
N GLY A 153 0.61 0.94 37.02
CA GLY A 153 0.40 2.11 37.89
C GLY A 153 -0.83 2.97 37.57
N LYS A 154 -1.99 2.61 38.15
CA LYS A 154 -2.73 3.44 39.11
C LYS A 154 -3.80 2.58 39.77
N GLU A 155 -3.81 2.60 41.10
CA GLU A 155 -4.74 1.95 42.05
C GLU A 155 -4.59 0.44 42.28
N LYS A 156 -3.78 0.11 43.31
CA LYS A 156 -4.16 -0.97 44.24
C LYS A 156 -5.39 -0.51 45.02
N VAL A 157 -6.58 -0.84 44.55
CA VAL A 157 -7.77 -0.96 45.41
C VAL A 157 -8.50 -2.24 45.03
N ASN A 158 -8.40 -3.22 45.94
CA ASN A 158 -9.25 -4.40 46.11
C ASN A 158 -9.73 -5.14 44.85
N GLY A 159 -9.06 -6.27 44.59
CA GLY A 159 -9.59 -7.35 43.75
C GLY A 159 -9.21 -7.21 42.28
N CYS A 160 -7.99 -7.60 41.93
CA CYS A 160 -7.64 -7.91 40.54
C CYS A 160 -8.56 -9.04 40.05
N LYS A 161 -9.73 -8.70 39.49
CA LYS A 161 -10.46 -9.61 38.61
C LYS A 161 -9.49 -9.95 37.49
N GLY A 162 -8.96 -11.17 37.53
CA GLY A 162 -7.99 -11.64 36.55
C GLY A 162 -8.52 -11.37 35.15
N ILE A 163 -7.71 -10.73 34.31
CA ILE A 163 -7.97 -10.55 32.88
C ILE A 163 -8.46 -11.91 32.37
N LYS A 164 -9.72 -11.98 31.92
CA LYS A 164 -10.29 -13.20 31.35
C LYS A 164 -9.54 -13.47 30.05
N LYS A 165 -8.49 -14.28 30.14
CA LYS A 165 -7.74 -14.81 29.00
C LYS A 165 -8.71 -15.64 28.16
N THR A 166 -9.19 -15.08 27.06
CA THR A 166 -9.88 -15.88 26.03
C THR A 166 -8.82 -16.45 25.09
N SER A 167 -9.10 -17.59 24.46
CA SER A 167 -8.24 -18.15 23.40
C SER A 167 -8.01 -17.20 22.22
N GLU A 168 -8.79 -16.12 22.13
CA GLU A 168 -8.73 -15.09 21.09
C GLU A 168 -7.97 -13.81 21.50
N SER A 169 -7.40 -13.76 22.71
CA SER A 169 -6.69 -12.55 23.18
C SER A 169 -5.45 -12.28 22.33
N ALA A 170 -5.26 -11.05 21.86
CA ALA A 170 -4.11 -10.70 21.01
C ALA A 170 -2.91 -10.24 21.87
N CYS A 171 -1.72 -10.75 21.55
CA CYS A 171 -0.47 -10.23 22.11
C CYS A 171 -0.02 -9.04 21.26
N VAL A 172 0.05 -7.85 21.85
CA VAL A 172 0.42 -6.61 21.16
C VAL A 172 1.81 -6.20 21.62
N VAL A 173 2.75 -6.11 20.68
CA VAL A 173 4.10 -5.61 20.92
C VAL A 173 4.27 -4.35 20.11
N VAL A 174 4.41 -3.22 20.78
CA VAL A 174 4.51 -1.92 20.11
C VAL A 174 6.03 -1.58 20.01
N PRO A 175 6.59 -1.27 18.82
CA PRO A 175 8.04 -0.99 18.59
C PRO A 175 8.50 0.41 19.04
N PRO A 176 9.72 0.66 19.54
CA PRO A 176 10.11 1.96 20.14
C PRO A 176 9.84 3.17 19.23
N GLU A 177 9.97 2.99 17.93
CA GLU A 177 9.63 3.97 16.91
C GLU A 177 8.36 3.58 16.17
N VAL A 178 7.56 4.58 15.83
CA VAL A 178 6.28 4.42 15.12
C VAL A 178 6.36 5.10 13.77
N PHE A 179 5.92 4.39 12.73
CA PHE A 179 5.75 4.93 11.39
C PHE A 179 4.81 6.14 11.39
N ARG A 180 5.19 7.22 10.71
CA ARG A 180 4.35 8.38 10.43
C ARG A 180 4.62 8.91 9.03
N ILE A 181 3.63 9.59 8.46
CA ILE A 181 3.76 10.35 7.22
C ILE A 181 3.65 11.82 7.59
N SER A 182 4.48 12.68 6.99
CA SER A 182 4.33 14.13 7.18
C SER A 182 2.94 14.58 6.73
N GLU A 183 2.23 15.37 7.55
CA GLU A 183 0.92 15.94 7.18
C GLU A 183 1.04 17.03 6.11
N GLN A 184 2.23 17.61 5.96
CA GLN A 184 2.53 18.54 4.88
C GLN A 184 3.36 17.83 3.80
N PRO A 185 3.01 17.98 2.51
CA PRO A 185 3.81 17.41 1.45
C PRO A 185 5.18 18.08 1.40
N LEU A 186 6.23 17.27 1.23
CA LEU A 186 7.59 17.75 0.97
C LEU A 186 7.65 18.49 -0.36
N HIS A 187 6.93 18.01 -1.38
CA HIS A 187 6.78 18.66 -2.66
C HIS A 187 5.35 18.59 -3.19
N GLU A 188 4.92 19.69 -3.82
CA GLU A 188 3.73 19.75 -4.65
C GLU A 188 4.12 20.04 -6.11
N PHE A 189 4.02 19.02 -6.95
CA PHE A 189 4.30 19.13 -8.37
C PHE A 189 3.02 19.49 -9.13
N ARG A 190 2.95 20.76 -9.55
CA ARG A 190 1.87 21.31 -10.35
C ARG A 190 2.30 21.39 -11.80
N GLY A 191 1.45 20.91 -12.71
CA GLY A 191 1.71 20.98 -14.15
C GLY A 191 0.80 20.10 -15.00
N HIS A 192 0.22 19.05 -14.42
CA HIS A 192 -0.80 18.27 -15.14
C HIS A 192 -2.11 19.05 -15.28
N GLY A 193 -2.72 18.95 -16.46
CA GLY A 193 -3.99 19.58 -16.80
C GLY A 193 -5.23 18.70 -16.54
N GLY A 194 -5.03 17.50 -15.98
CA GLY A 194 -6.09 16.54 -15.68
C GLY A 194 -5.60 15.44 -14.75
N ASP A 195 -6.47 14.48 -14.47
CA ASP A 195 -6.27 13.43 -13.46
C ASP A 195 -4.95 12.69 -13.63
N VAL A 196 -4.23 12.51 -12.52
CA VAL A 196 -2.99 11.71 -12.48
C VAL A 196 -3.37 10.24 -12.28
N LEU A 197 -3.09 9.41 -13.28
CA LEU A 197 -3.56 8.02 -13.34
C LEU A 197 -2.55 7.00 -12.79
N ASP A 198 -1.26 7.26 -12.92
CA ASP A 198 -0.22 6.34 -12.44
C ASP A 198 1.08 7.08 -12.11
N LEU A 199 1.90 6.44 -11.28
CA LEU A 199 3.14 6.98 -10.73
C LEU A 199 4.24 5.91 -10.75
N SER A 200 5.47 6.33 -11.06
CA SER A 200 6.63 5.44 -11.03
C SER A 200 7.86 6.17 -10.51
N TRP A 201 8.49 5.62 -9.47
CA TRP A 201 9.74 6.12 -8.90
C TRP A 201 10.96 5.59 -9.67
N SER A 202 12.00 6.41 -9.81
CA SER A 202 13.33 5.94 -10.19
C SER A 202 13.93 5.08 -9.08
N LYS A 203 14.89 4.22 -9.43
CA LYS A 203 15.58 3.34 -8.48
C LYS A 203 16.43 4.13 -7.49
N ASP A 204 16.96 5.27 -7.92
CA ASP A 204 17.72 6.20 -7.09
C ASP A 204 16.87 7.11 -6.19
N ASN A 205 15.53 7.02 -6.27
CA ASN A 205 14.54 7.83 -5.52
C ASN A 205 14.58 9.34 -5.82
N LYS A 206 15.33 9.79 -6.83
CA LYS A 206 15.44 11.21 -7.16
C LYS A 206 14.37 11.69 -8.12
N TYR A 207 13.88 10.80 -8.99
CA TYR A 207 12.94 11.14 -10.04
C TYR A 207 11.62 10.41 -9.88
N LEU A 208 10.57 11.07 -10.35
CA LEU A 208 9.21 10.54 -10.36
C LEU A 208 8.59 10.77 -11.73
N LEU A 209 8.00 9.74 -12.31
CA LEU A 209 7.14 9.85 -13.49
C LEU A 209 5.69 9.84 -13.06
N SER A 210 4.88 10.66 -13.73
CA SER A 210 3.43 10.65 -13.60
C SER A 210 2.77 10.65 -14.97
N SER A 211 1.74 9.83 -15.15
CA SER A 211 0.92 9.80 -16.37
C SER A 211 -0.46 10.39 -16.11
N SER A 212 -1.01 11.13 -17.07
CA SER A 212 -2.26 11.86 -16.88
C SER A 212 -3.25 11.77 -18.06
N MET A 213 -4.51 12.11 -17.76
CA MET A 213 -5.56 12.41 -18.74
C MET A 213 -5.27 13.63 -19.60
N ASP A 214 -4.32 14.49 -19.24
CA ASP A 214 -3.88 15.59 -20.11
C ASP A 214 -3.07 15.12 -21.33
N LYS A 215 -2.94 13.80 -21.52
CA LYS A 215 -2.20 13.15 -22.61
C LYS A 215 -0.69 13.29 -22.50
N THR A 216 -0.19 13.54 -21.30
CA THR A 216 1.25 13.67 -21.05
C THR A 216 1.75 12.70 -19.99
N VAL A 217 3.03 12.41 -20.08
CA VAL A 217 3.83 11.95 -18.95
C VAL A 217 4.73 13.10 -18.51
N CYS A 218 4.78 13.38 -17.21
CA CYS A 218 5.70 14.37 -16.64
C CYS A 218 6.80 13.69 -15.84
N LEU A 219 8.02 14.23 -15.95
CA LEU A 219 9.17 13.85 -15.13
C LEU A 219 9.43 14.94 -14.09
N TRP A 220 9.48 14.55 -12.84
CA TRP A 220 9.73 15.40 -11.69
C TRP A 220 11.04 14.97 -11.00
N GLN A 221 11.62 15.89 -10.25
CA GLN A 221 12.77 15.61 -9.39
C GLN A 221 12.48 16.05 -7.96
N VAL A 222 12.73 15.16 -7.01
CA VAL A 222 12.67 15.47 -5.58
C VAL A 222 13.71 16.55 -5.27
N GLY A 223 13.28 17.63 -4.63
CA GLY A 223 14.07 18.83 -4.37
C GLY A 223 13.86 19.96 -5.40
N CYS A 224 13.16 19.71 -6.50
CA CYS A 224 12.94 20.70 -7.56
C CYS A 224 11.44 20.95 -7.78
N ASN A 225 10.99 22.21 -7.66
CA ASN A 225 9.57 22.55 -7.75
C ASN A 225 9.03 22.65 -9.19
N SER A 226 9.88 22.53 -10.20
CA SER A 226 9.48 22.61 -11.61
C SER A 226 9.44 21.23 -12.29
N CYS A 227 8.52 21.06 -13.24
CA CYS A 227 8.53 19.92 -14.15
C CYS A 227 9.82 19.93 -14.97
N LEU A 228 10.56 18.80 -14.99
CA LEU A 228 11.80 18.70 -15.75
C LEU A 228 11.56 18.48 -17.24
N LYS A 229 10.66 17.54 -17.55
CA LYS A 229 10.37 17.09 -18.92
C LYS A 229 8.90 16.67 -19.04
N VAL A 230 8.32 16.94 -20.21
CA VAL A 230 6.96 16.54 -20.58
C VAL A 230 7.05 15.68 -21.85
N PHE A 231 6.36 14.54 -21.86
CA PHE A 231 6.31 13.60 -22.98
C PHE A 231 4.88 13.49 -23.49
N CYS A 232 4.65 13.96 -24.71
CA CYS A 232 3.30 14.07 -25.27
C CYS A 232 2.83 12.77 -25.94
N HIS A 233 1.58 12.40 -25.69
CA HIS A 233 0.86 11.31 -26.32
C HIS A 233 -0.31 11.85 -27.15
N ASN A 234 -0.88 10.99 -28.01
CA ASN A 234 -2.06 11.35 -28.82
C ASN A 234 -3.35 11.35 -27.99
N ASP A 235 -3.36 10.59 -26.90
CA ASP A 235 -4.51 10.44 -26.02
C ASP A 235 -4.08 10.12 -24.58
N TYR A 236 -5.04 9.92 -23.67
CA TYR A 236 -4.81 9.75 -22.23
C TYR A 236 -3.77 8.67 -21.95
N VAL A 237 -2.86 8.94 -21.01
CA VAL A 237 -1.81 8.01 -20.62
C VAL A 237 -2.23 7.34 -19.31
N THR A 238 -2.56 6.06 -19.40
CA THR A 238 -3.18 5.32 -18.29
C THR A 238 -2.19 4.76 -17.29
N CYS A 239 -0.95 4.53 -17.72
CA CYS A 239 0.05 3.84 -16.93
C CYS A 239 1.46 4.17 -17.39
N VAL A 240 2.41 4.17 -16.45
CA VAL A 240 3.80 4.52 -16.70
C VAL A 240 4.73 3.75 -15.77
N GLN A 241 5.90 3.34 -16.27
CA GLN A 241 6.92 2.72 -15.43
C GLN A 241 8.33 2.98 -15.93
N PHE A 242 9.23 3.38 -15.02
CA PHE A 242 10.67 3.36 -15.30
C PHE A 242 11.17 1.96 -15.66
N ASN A 243 12.16 1.88 -16.53
CA ASN A 243 12.86 0.61 -16.76
C ASN A 243 13.68 0.25 -15.50
N PRO A 244 13.53 -0.97 -14.96
CA PRO A 244 14.16 -1.36 -13.69
C PRO A 244 15.69 -1.51 -13.75
N VAL A 245 16.26 -1.57 -14.96
CA VAL A 245 17.71 -1.75 -15.18
C VAL A 245 18.34 -0.51 -15.83
N LYS A 246 17.69 0.11 -16.81
CA LYS A 246 18.19 1.27 -17.56
C LYS A 246 17.36 2.53 -17.28
N GLU A 247 17.74 3.32 -16.27
CA GLU A 247 16.93 4.46 -15.80
C GLU A 247 16.69 5.56 -16.85
N ASP A 248 17.47 5.60 -17.93
CA ASP A 248 17.24 6.52 -19.06
C ASP A 248 15.99 6.20 -19.90
N TYR A 249 15.29 5.09 -19.60
CA TYR A 249 14.13 4.65 -20.35
C TYR A 249 12.91 4.40 -19.46
N PHE A 250 11.73 4.61 -20.02
CA PHE A 250 10.47 4.22 -19.40
C PHE A 250 9.46 3.71 -20.43
N ILE A 251 8.47 2.95 -19.96
CA ILE A 251 7.34 2.46 -20.74
C ILE A 251 6.08 3.21 -20.34
N SER A 252 5.20 3.46 -21.30
CA SER A 252 3.92 4.12 -21.09
C SER A 252 2.84 3.47 -21.94
N GLY A 253 1.65 3.35 -21.37
CA GLY A 253 0.45 2.85 -22.04
C GLY A 253 -0.59 3.95 -22.20
N SER A 254 -1.27 3.98 -23.35
CA SER A 254 -2.29 4.98 -23.64
C SER A 254 -3.58 4.34 -24.16
N ILE A 255 -4.68 5.07 -23.99
CA ILE A 255 -5.99 4.67 -24.54
C ILE A 255 -6.02 4.71 -26.07
N ASP A 256 -5.04 5.35 -26.71
CA ASP A 256 -4.84 5.30 -28.17
C ASP A 256 -4.45 3.89 -28.68
N GLY A 257 -4.29 2.95 -27.76
CA GLY A 257 -3.96 1.55 -28.02
C GLY A 257 -2.49 1.29 -28.25
N LYS A 258 -1.63 2.30 -28.03
CA LYS A 258 -0.19 2.17 -28.21
C LYS A 258 0.53 2.12 -26.88
N VAL A 259 1.54 1.26 -26.83
CA VAL A 259 2.55 1.25 -25.78
C VAL A 259 3.84 1.82 -26.35
N ARG A 260 4.45 2.76 -25.63
CA ARG A 260 5.64 3.49 -26.07
C ARG A 260 6.76 3.30 -25.06
N ILE A 261 7.96 3.07 -25.58
CA ILE A 261 9.21 3.16 -24.82
C ILE A 261 9.89 4.47 -25.19
N TRP A 262 10.22 5.23 -24.17
CA TRP A 262 10.79 6.56 -24.29
C TRP A 262 12.23 6.57 -23.83
N ALA A 263 13.07 7.34 -24.50
CA ALA A 263 14.36 7.76 -23.97
C ALA A 263 14.21 9.13 -23.29
N ILE A 264 14.55 9.21 -22.01
CA ILE A 264 14.39 10.39 -21.17
C ILE A 264 15.30 11.54 -21.61
N PRO A 265 16.62 11.36 -21.84
CA PRO A 265 17.50 12.48 -22.21
C PRO A 265 17.05 13.18 -23.49
N GLY A 266 16.57 12.41 -24.48
CA GLY A 266 16.15 12.90 -25.79
C GLY A 266 14.66 13.19 -25.96
N CYS A 267 13.83 13.00 -24.92
CA CYS A 267 12.37 13.21 -24.99
C CYS A 267 11.68 12.57 -26.20
N ARG A 268 12.15 11.39 -26.62
CA ARG A 268 11.71 10.75 -27.86
C ARG A 268 11.28 9.31 -27.64
N VAL A 269 10.31 8.88 -28.43
CA VAL A 269 9.90 7.47 -28.52
C VAL A 269 11.02 6.72 -29.25
N VAL A 270 11.60 5.72 -28.61
CA VAL A 270 12.61 4.84 -29.23
C VAL A 270 11.99 3.60 -29.83
N ASN A 271 10.87 3.15 -29.29
CA ASN A 271 10.13 1.99 -29.77
C ASN A 271 8.66 2.12 -29.35
N TRP A 272 7.75 1.55 -30.13
CA TRP A 272 6.33 1.53 -29.82
C TRP A 272 5.66 0.31 -30.45
N ILE A 273 4.52 -0.07 -29.89
CA ILE A 273 3.69 -1.14 -30.40
C ILE A 273 2.23 -0.74 -30.42
N ASP A 274 1.51 -1.16 -31.46
CA ASP A 274 0.07 -1.00 -31.58
C ASP A 274 -0.65 -2.26 -31.12
N VAL A 275 -1.29 -2.18 -29.96
CA VAL A 275 -2.07 -3.28 -29.38
C VAL A 275 -3.50 -3.30 -29.96
N LYS A 276 -3.92 -2.22 -30.64
CA LYS A 276 -5.27 -2.02 -31.20
C LYS A 276 -6.40 -2.15 -30.17
N GLU A 277 -6.08 -2.00 -28.90
CA GLU A 277 -7.02 -2.01 -27.77
C GLU A 277 -6.52 -1.03 -26.71
N ILE A 278 -7.43 -0.47 -25.92
CA ILE A 278 -7.10 0.43 -24.82
C ILE A 278 -6.14 -0.27 -23.85
N VAL A 279 -4.95 0.31 -23.71
CA VAL A 279 -3.98 -0.11 -22.70
C VAL A 279 -4.42 0.42 -21.36
N THR A 280 -4.35 -0.43 -20.33
CA THR A 280 -4.83 -0.08 -18.98
C THR A 280 -3.78 -0.31 -17.90
N ALA A 281 -2.80 -1.17 -18.16
CA ALA A 281 -1.67 -1.41 -17.26
C ALA A 281 -0.44 -1.81 -18.07
N VAL A 282 0.74 -1.40 -17.61
CA VAL A 282 2.03 -1.86 -18.16
C VAL A 282 2.93 -2.29 -17.01
N CYS A 283 3.78 -3.28 -17.24
CA CYS A 283 4.79 -3.68 -16.27
C CYS A 283 6.06 -4.18 -16.99
N TYR A 284 7.21 -3.57 -16.72
CA TYR A 284 8.50 -4.10 -17.13
C TYR A 284 8.77 -5.44 -16.47
N ARG A 285 9.39 -6.35 -17.23
CA ARG A 285 10.06 -7.51 -16.66
C ARG A 285 11.21 -7.04 -15.74
N PRO A 286 11.51 -7.74 -14.65
CA PRO A 286 12.58 -7.35 -13.72
C PRO A 286 13.97 -7.22 -14.37
N ASP A 287 14.21 -7.92 -15.49
CA ASP A 287 15.42 -7.82 -16.30
C ASP A 287 15.51 -6.56 -17.19
N GLY A 288 14.41 -5.80 -17.30
CA GLY A 288 14.32 -4.62 -18.17
C GLY A 288 14.37 -4.92 -19.68
N GLN A 289 14.33 -6.20 -20.08
CA GLN A 289 14.42 -6.69 -21.46
C GLN A 289 13.05 -7.02 -22.05
N GLY A 290 11.96 -6.55 -21.46
CA GLY A 290 10.63 -6.76 -21.99
C GLY A 290 9.57 -6.26 -21.03
N GLY A 291 8.31 -6.52 -21.33
CA GLY A 291 7.24 -6.06 -20.48
C GLY A 291 5.92 -6.73 -20.79
N ILE A 292 4.95 -6.49 -19.92
CA ILE A 292 3.62 -7.06 -19.98
C ILE A 292 2.64 -5.92 -20.10
N VAL A 293 1.70 -6.07 -21.02
CA VAL A 293 0.68 -5.07 -21.33
C VAL A 293 -0.68 -5.66 -21.03
N GLY A 294 -1.41 -4.99 -20.13
CA GLY A 294 -2.80 -5.26 -19.79
C GLY A 294 -3.74 -4.35 -20.57
N SER A 295 -4.86 -4.92 -21.03
CA SER A 295 -5.86 -4.23 -21.85
C SER A 295 -7.24 -4.18 -21.19
N ILE A 296 -8.10 -3.30 -21.72
CA ILE A 296 -9.50 -3.19 -21.29
C ILE A 296 -10.31 -4.48 -21.54
N SER A 297 -9.93 -5.29 -22.53
CA SER A 297 -10.60 -6.55 -22.85
C SER A 297 -10.27 -7.67 -21.86
N GLY A 298 -9.30 -7.45 -20.96
CA GLY A 298 -8.81 -8.47 -20.04
C GLY A 298 -7.77 -9.40 -20.67
N THR A 299 -7.08 -8.92 -21.70
CA THR A 299 -5.95 -9.60 -22.31
C THR A 299 -4.64 -9.08 -21.73
N CYS A 300 -3.78 -9.98 -21.27
CA CYS A 300 -2.38 -9.72 -20.96
C CYS A 300 -1.51 -10.17 -22.14
N ARG A 301 -0.64 -9.31 -22.64
CA ARG A 301 0.31 -9.61 -23.71
C ARG A 301 1.73 -9.49 -23.18
N PHE A 302 2.56 -10.49 -23.46
CA PHE A 302 3.94 -10.57 -23.01
C PHE A 302 4.85 -10.20 -24.17
N TYR A 303 5.73 -9.24 -23.92
CA TYR A 303 6.66 -8.72 -24.93
C TYR A 303 8.11 -8.89 -24.49
N ASP A 304 8.95 -9.18 -25.48
CA ASP A 304 10.40 -9.16 -25.38
C ASP A 304 10.96 -7.95 -26.12
N LEU A 305 12.07 -7.41 -25.62
CA LEU A 305 12.86 -6.35 -26.24
C LEU A 305 14.15 -6.95 -26.82
N SER A 306 13.98 -7.79 -27.84
CA SER A 306 15.07 -8.30 -28.67
C SER A 306 15.24 -7.42 -29.91
N ASP A 307 16.49 -7.17 -30.31
CA ASP A 307 16.84 -6.47 -31.56
C ASP A 307 16.18 -5.10 -31.75
N ASN A 308 16.07 -4.29 -30.67
CA ASN A 308 15.46 -2.96 -30.68
C ASN A 308 13.96 -2.91 -31.01
N HIS A 309 13.29 -4.06 -31.14
CA HIS A 309 11.85 -4.15 -31.43
C HIS A 309 11.11 -4.90 -30.32
N LEU A 310 9.84 -4.51 -30.08
CA LEU A 310 8.98 -5.21 -29.12
C LEU A 310 8.33 -6.40 -29.83
N GLN A 311 8.73 -7.62 -29.49
CA GLN A 311 8.17 -8.84 -30.07
C GLN A 311 7.17 -9.49 -29.10
N LEU A 312 6.00 -9.88 -29.61
CA LEU A 312 5.00 -10.59 -28.82
C LEU A 312 5.47 -12.03 -28.58
N LEU A 313 5.69 -12.40 -27.32
CA LEU A 313 6.03 -13.76 -26.92
C LEU A 313 4.78 -14.62 -26.74
N ASP A 314 3.82 -14.10 -25.97
CA ASP A 314 2.61 -14.83 -25.61
C ASP A 314 1.45 -13.88 -25.27
N GLN A 315 0.23 -14.40 -25.25
CA GLN A 315 -0.95 -13.68 -24.84
C GLN A 315 -1.93 -14.57 -24.05
N ILE A 316 -2.47 -14.00 -22.99
CA ILE A 316 -3.50 -14.66 -22.16
C ILE A 316 -4.73 -13.77 -22.16
N CYS A 317 -5.83 -14.32 -22.67
CA CYS A 317 -7.13 -13.68 -22.55
C CYS A 317 -7.91 -14.34 -21.41
N PHE A 318 -8.20 -13.59 -20.35
CA PHE A 318 -9.00 -14.12 -19.26
C PHE A 318 -10.48 -14.13 -19.64
N GLN A 319 -10.94 -14.89 -20.63
CA GLN A 319 -12.38 -14.90 -20.98
C GLN A 319 -13.22 -15.60 -19.89
N SER A 320 -14.49 -15.20 -19.72
CA SER A 320 -15.49 -15.96 -18.94
C SER A 320 -16.63 -16.34 -19.85
N LYS A 321 -17.22 -17.52 -19.63
CA LYS A 321 -18.45 -17.97 -20.31
C LYS A 321 -19.66 -17.07 -20.02
N LYS A 322 -19.58 -16.15 -19.04
CA LYS A 322 -20.66 -15.21 -18.69
C LYS A 322 -20.38 -13.83 -19.30
N LYS A 323 -21.36 -13.28 -20.03
CA LYS A 323 -21.40 -11.94 -20.67
C LYS A 323 -21.38 -10.76 -19.66
N PHE A 324 -20.54 -10.79 -18.63
CA PHE A 324 -20.37 -9.61 -17.76
C PHE A 324 -19.34 -8.65 -18.37
N PRO A 325 -19.65 -7.34 -18.47
CA PRO A 325 -18.65 -6.34 -18.80
C PRO A 325 -17.76 -6.15 -17.57
N GLY A 326 -16.47 -6.50 -17.63
CA GLY A 326 -15.58 -6.16 -16.51
C GLY A 326 -14.41 -7.10 -16.30
N LYS A 327 -13.59 -7.35 -17.31
CA LYS A 327 -12.34 -8.12 -17.16
C LYS A 327 -11.07 -7.35 -17.42
N ARG A 328 -11.21 -6.04 -17.60
CA ARG A 328 -10.10 -5.11 -17.74
C ARG A 328 -9.02 -5.41 -16.71
N ILE A 329 -7.78 -5.44 -17.19
CA ILE A 329 -6.61 -5.50 -16.33
C ILE A 329 -6.46 -4.16 -15.65
N THR A 330 -6.43 -4.15 -14.32
CA THR A 330 -6.35 -2.92 -13.52
C THR A 330 -4.94 -2.68 -12.97
N GLY A 331 -4.10 -3.70 -12.94
CA GLY A 331 -2.75 -3.60 -12.42
C GLY A 331 -1.93 -4.86 -12.64
N LEU A 332 -0.63 -4.65 -12.82
CA LEU A 332 0.38 -5.67 -13.09
C LEU A 332 1.57 -5.44 -12.15
N GLN A 333 2.05 -6.47 -11.48
CA GLN A 333 3.21 -6.35 -10.60
C GLN A 333 3.94 -7.69 -10.48
N PHE A 334 5.26 -7.71 -10.73
CA PHE A 334 6.09 -8.87 -10.44
C PHE A 334 6.27 -9.07 -8.93
N SER A 335 6.40 -10.33 -8.51
CA SER A 335 6.67 -10.65 -7.11
C SER A 335 8.07 -10.18 -6.72
N PRO A 336 8.20 -9.41 -5.61
CA PRO A 336 9.52 -8.99 -5.11
C PRO A 336 10.44 -10.15 -4.71
N SER A 337 9.85 -11.30 -4.35
CA SER A 337 10.58 -12.49 -3.90
C SER A 337 10.89 -13.49 -5.02
N ASP A 338 10.18 -13.41 -6.15
CA ASP A 338 10.30 -14.37 -7.25
C ASP A 338 10.01 -13.66 -8.59
N PRO A 339 11.03 -13.32 -9.38
CA PRO A 339 10.87 -12.54 -10.60
C PRO A 339 10.13 -13.28 -11.72
N ARG A 340 9.86 -14.58 -11.57
CA ARG A 340 9.03 -15.33 -12.53
C ARG A 340 7.54 -15.14 -12.30
N LYS A 341 7.16 -14.83 -11.05
CA LYS A 341 5.76 -14.71 -10.67
C LYS A 341 5.23 -13.32 -10.95
N LEU A 342 4.14 -13.25 -11.71
CA LEU A 342 3.43 -12.01 -12.01
C LEU A 342 2.07 -12.00 -11.35
N MET A 343 1.77 -10.96 -10.58
CA MET A 343 0.42 -10.66 -10.15
C MET A 343 -0.32 -9.84 -11.19
N VAL A 344 -1.55 -10.26 -11.48
CA VAL A 344 -2.50 -9.58 -12.35
C VAL A 344 -3.78 -9.33 -11.57
N THR A 345 -4.17 -8.06 -11.52
CA THR A 345 -5.46 -7.64 -10.96
C THR A 345 -6.40 -7.30 -12.11
N SER A 346 -7.66 -7.70 -11.98
CA SER A 346 -8.66 -7.46 -13.02
C SER A 346 -10.02 -7.15 -12.42
N ALA A 347 -10.77 -6.27 -13.09
CA ALA A 347 -12.07 -5.77 -12.64
C ALA A 347 -13.14 -6.85 -12.35
N ASP A 348 -12.89 -8.13 -12.65
CA ASP A 348 -13.76 -9.27 -12.30
C ASP A 348 -13.61 -9.74 -10.85
N SER A 349 -13.14 -8.86 -9.96
CA SER A 349 -12.95 -9.12 -8.53
C SER A 349 -11.98 -10.27 -8.24
N GLN A 350 -10.98 -10.46 -9.11
CA GLN A 350 -9.97 -11.50 -8.93
C GLN A 350 -8.57 -10.91 -9.01
N VAL A 351 -7.73 -11.41 -8.11
CA VAL A 351 -6.27 -11.27 -8.19
C VAL A 351 -5.71 -12.61 -8.60
N ARG A 352 -4.88 -12.64 -9.64
CA ARG A 352 -4.24 -13.85 -10.17
C ARG A 352 -2.75 -13.74 -10.00
N VAL A 353 -2.10 -14.84 -9.69
CA VAL A 353 -0.64 -14.95 -9.82
C VAL A 353 -0.36 -15.96 -10.92
N LEU A 354 0.47 -15.55 -11.86
CA LEU A 354 0.95 -16.34 -12.98
C LEU A 354 2.40 -16.75 -12.71
N ASP A 355 2.79 -17.89 -13.25
CA ASP A 355 4.18 -18.26 -13.48
C ASP A 355 4.37 -18.31 -14.99
N GLU A 356 5.19 -17.40 -15.53
CA GLU A 356 5.23 -17.11 -16.97
C GLU A 356 3.82 -16.83 -17.52
N SER A 357 3.25 -17.77 -18.26
CA SER A 357 1.90 -17.66 -18.85
C SER A 357 0.83 -18.51 -18.15
N ASP A 358 1.20 -19.32 -17.17
CA ASP A 358 0.28 -20.24 -16.51
C ASP A 358 -0.30 -19.63 -15.22
N VAL A 359 -1.62 -19.67 -15.07
CA VAL A 359 -2.28 -19.17 -13.85
C VAL A 359 -2.10 -20.18 -12.72
N ILE A 360 -1.18 -19.91 -11.80
CA ILE A 360 -0.91 -20.78 -10.65
C ILE A 360 -1.89 -20.58 -9.49
N CYS A 361 -2.30 -19.33 -9.22
CA CYS A 361 -3.17 -19.00 -8.09
C CYS A 361 -4.25 -17.99 -8.47
N LYS A 362 -5.45 -18.16 -7.89
CA LYS A 362 -6.59 -17.26 -8.02
C LYS A 362 -7.08 -16.86 -6.63
N TYR A 363 -6.89 -15.61 -6.25
CA TYR A 363 -7.33 -15.07 -4.98
C TYR A 363 -8.73 -14.48 -5.12
N ARG A 364 -9.63 -14.88 -4.22
CA ARG A 364 -11.03 -14.44 -4.15
C ARG A 364 -11.35 -14.01 -2.72
N GLY A 365 -12.31 -13.10 -2.57
CA GLY A 365 -12.80 -12.73 -1.24
C GLY A 365 -13.71 -11.51 -1.19
N PHE A 366 -13.59 -10.63 -2.20
CA PHE A 366 -14.38 -9.41 -2.35
C PHE A 366 -15.15 -9.45 -3.67
N HIS A 367 -16.21 -8.65 -3.77
CA HIS A 367 -17.01 -8.50 -4.97
C HIS A 367 -17.13 -6.99 -5.23
N ASN A 368 -16.41 -6.51 -6.24
CA ASN A 368 -16.54 -5.16 -6.76
C ASN A 368 -17.56 -5.15 -7.88
N THR A 369 -18.31 -4.07 -7.95
CA THR A 369 -19.38 -3.86 -8.95
C THR A 369 -18.93 -2.92 -10.06
N GLY A 370 -17.88 -2.13 -9.81
CA GLY A 370 -17.62 -0.88 -10.51
C GLY A 370 -16.49 -0.93 -11.52
N SER A 371 -15.22 -1.05 -11.11
CA SER A 371 -14.12 -0.88 -12.08
C SER A 371 -12.68 -1.06 -11.62
N GLN A 372 -12.35 -0.74 -10.36
CA GLN A 372 -10.95 -0.58 -9.97
C GLN A 372 -10.56 -1.53 -8.83
N ILE A 373 -9.49 -2.27 -9.06
CA ILE A 373 -8.84 -3.13 -8.07
C ILE A 373 -7.35 -2.82 -8.17
N SER A 374 -6.82 -2.26 -7.10
CA SER A 374 -5.39 -2.10 -6.92
C SER A 374 -4.95 -3.08 -5.84
N ALA A 375 -4.13 -4.04 -6.23
CA ALA A 375 -3.46 -4.93 -5.30
C ALA A 375 -1.95 -4.75 -5.37
N SER A 376 -1.29 -4.90 -4.23
CA SER A 376 0.16 -4.83 -4.10
C SER A 376 0.69 -6.00 -3.30
N PHE A 377 1.84 -6.52 -3.70
CA PHE A 377 2.65 -7.38 -2.84
C PHE A 377 3.24 -6.60 -1.67
N THR A 378 3.42 -7.27 -0.54
CA THR A 378 4.35 -6.83 0.51
C THR A 378 5.79 -6.95 0.04
N SER A 379 6.72 -6.20 0.65
CA SER A 379 8.14 -6.20 0.25
C SER A 379 8.82 -7.56 0.37
N ASP A 380 8.32 -8.41 1.27
CA ASP A 380 8.76 -9.80 1.44
C ASP A 380 8.05 -10.79 0.50
N GLY A 381 7.06 -10.34 -0.28
CA GLY A 381 6.22 -11.14 -1.17
C GLY A 381 5.31 -12.15 -0.47
N ARG A 382 5.18 -12.09 0.87
CA ARG A 382 4.41 -13.09 1.64
C ARG A 382 2.93 -12.80 1.69
N HIS A 383 2.52 -11.54 1.49
CA HIS A 383 1.12 -11.15 1.45
C HIS A 383 0.79 -10.37 0.19
N ILE A 384 -0.48 -10.46 -0.19
CA ILE A 384 -1.10 -9.59 -1.20
C ILE A 384 -2.14 -8.76 -0.47
N ILE A 385 -2.11 -7.45 -0.69
CA ILE A 385 -3.06 -6.49 -0.12
C ILE A 385 -3.86 -5.89 -1.26
N SER A 386 -5.18 -5.76 -1.13
CA SER A 386 -6.04 -5.10 -2.11
C SER A 386 -7.04 -4.20 -1.42
N ALA A 387 -7.22 -2.98 -1.93
CA ALA A 387 -8.40 -2.19 -1.65
C ALA A 387 -9.60 -2.74 -2.44
N SER A 388 -10.80 -2.46 -1.94
CA SER A 388 -12.07 -2.94 -2.50
C SER A 388 -13.12 -1.83 -2.42
N GLU A 389 -14.08 -1.82 -3.34
CA GLU A 389 -15.12 -0.79 -3.44
C GLU A 389 -16.09 -0.81 -2.25
N ASP A 390 -16.13 -1.93 -1.51
CA ASP A 390 -16.91 -2.08 -0.28
C ASP A 390 -16.25 -1.44 0.96
N SER A 391 -15.28 -0.53 0.76
CA SER A 391 -14.52 0.14 1.82
C SER A 391 -13.79 -0.83 2.76
N ASN A 392 -13.37 -2.00 2.25
CA ASN A 392 -12.51 -2.91 2.99
C ASN A 392 -11.15 -3.09 2.30
N VAL A 393 -10.14 -3.33 3.13
CA VAL A 393 -8.83 -3.80 2.69
C VAL A 393 -8.76 -5.30 2.92
N TYR A 394 -8.41 -6.05 1.89
CA TYR A 394 -8.28 -7.50 1.91
C TYR A 394 -6.81 -7.91 1.88
N ILE A 395 -6.47 -8.93 2.67
CA ILE A 395 -5.11 -9.44 2.82
C ILE A 395 -5.11 -10.96 2.66
N TRP A 396 -4.36 -11.45 1.68
CA TRP A 396 -4.14 -12.88 1.45
C TRP A 396 -2.71 -13.29 1.75
N ASN A 397 -2.51 -14.54 2.12
CA ASN A 397 -1.18 -15.13 2.21
C ASN A 397 -0.78 -15.64 0.83
N SER A 398 0.36 -15.15 0.33
CA SER A 398 0.97 -15.50 -0.95
C SER A 398 1.99 -16.63 -0.81
N SER A 399 2.66 -16.73 0.34
CA SER A 399 3.60 -17.81 0.63
C SER A 399 2.90 -19.17 0.68
N ASN A 400 3.02 -19.95 -0.39
CA ASN A 400 2.73 -21.37 -0.36
C ASN A 400 3.96 -22.12 -0.87
N GLN A 401 4.54 -22.94 0.00
CA GLN A 401 5.57 -23.92 -0.32
C GLN A 401 5.03 -25.15 -1.06
N ASP A 402 3.71 -25.21 -1.30
CA ASP A 402 3.10 -26.30 -2.06
C ASP A 402 3.09 -25.92 -3.54
N ILE A 403 4.09 -26.41 -4.26
CA ILE A 403 4.16 -26.41 -5.72
C ILE A 403 2.86 -27.05 -6.24
N PRO A 404 2.04 -26.35 -7.05
CA PRO A 404 0.88 -26.96 -7.67
C PRO A 404 1.32 -28.09 -8.60
N THR A 405 0.60 -29.20 -8.62
CA THR A 405 0.62 -30.08 -9.78
C THR A 405 0.10 -29.30 -11.00
N PRO A 406 0.69 -29.46 -12.20
CA PRO A 406 0.50 -28.54 -13.34
C PRO A 406 -0.92 -28.41 -13.91
N MET A 407 -1.92 -29.14 -13.39
CA MET A 407 -3.21 -29.27 -14.06
C MET A 407 -4.31 -28.32 -13.57
N GLN A 408 -4.20 -27.69 -12.39
CA GLN A 408 -5.27 -26.79 -11.89
C GLN A 408 -4.76 -25.63 -11.01
N ALA A 409 -5.15 -24.41 -11.39
CA ALA A 409 -4.90 -23.19 -10.61
C ALA A 409 -5.50 -23.29 -9.19
N LYS A 410 -4.69 -23.07 -8.15
CA LYS A 410 -5.14 -23.07 -6.75
C LYS A 410 -6.04 -21.86 -6.50
N THR A 411 -7.28 -22.09 -6.08
CA THR A 411 -8.19 -20.99 -5.68
C THR A 411 -8.06 -20.73 -4.19
N ILE A 412 -7.57 -19.55 -3.82
CA ILE A 412 -7.37 -19.11 -2.44
C ILE A 412 -8.54 -18.21 -2.08
N SER A 413 -9.34 -18.64 -1.10
CA SER A 413 -10.46 -17.85 -0.55
C SER A 413 -10.29 -17.54 0.94
N SER A 414 -9.11 -17.82 1.47
CA SER A 414 -8.70 -17.48 2.84
C SER A 414 -8.07 -16.09 2.87
N TYR A 415 -8.66 -15.19 3.64
CA TYR A 415 -8.21 -13.79 3.73
C TYR A 415 -8.50 -13.21 5.11
N GLU A 416 -7.83 -12.11 5.41
CA GLU A 416 -8.18 -11.20 6.50
C GLU A 416 -8.64 -9.88 5.90
N ARG A 417 -9.64 -9.24 6.49
CA ARG A 417 -10.10 -7.92 6.04
C ARG A 417 -10.34 -6.97 7.19
N PHE A 418 -10.15 -5.69 6.92
CA PHE A 418 -10.51 -4.60 7.83
C PHE A 418 -11.12 -3.43 7.06
N PHE A 419 -11.89 -2.61 7.75
CA PHE A 419 -12.60 -1.48 7.15
C PHE A 419 -11.67 -0.26 7.02
N SER A 420 -11.64 0.36 5.84
CA SER A 420 -11.04 1.66 5.58
C SER A 420 -11.98 2.42 4.64
N GLU A 421 -12.53 3.53 5.14
CA GLU A 421 -13.57 4.28 4.46
C GLU A 421 -13.11 4.76 3.08
N ASN A 422 -13.94 4.49 2.06
CA ASN A 422 -13.73 4.90 0.67
C ASN A 422 -12.37 4.53 0.06
N ALA A 423 -11.70 3.48 0.56
CA ALA A 423 -10.38 3.09 0.09
C ALA A 423 -10.36 2.75 -1.43
N SER A 424 -9.58 3.49 -2.21
CA SER A 424 -9.33 3.27 -3.64
C SER A 424 -8.05 2.47 -3.87
N VAL A 425 -7.00 2.78 -3.12
CA VAL A 425 -5.66 2.19 -3.24
C VAL A 425 -5.19 1.74 -1.86
N ALA A 426 -4.55 0.58 -1.77
CA ALA A 426 -3.88 0.11 -0.56
C ALA A 426 -2.49 -0.41 -0.91
N ILE A 427 -1.46 0.15 -0.29
CA ILE A 427 -0.06 -0.24 -0.50
C ILE A 427 0.62 -0.55 0.84
N PRO A 428 1.45 -1.61 0.90
CA PRO A 428 2.31 -1.85 2.05
C PRO A 428 3.55 -0.96 2.01
N TRP A 429 4.00 -0.53 3.17
CA TRP A 429 5.29 0.12 3.32
C TRP A 429 6.43 -0.91 3.32
N CYS A 430 7.50 -0.63 2.56
CA CYS A 430 8.66 -1.50 2.39
C CYS A 430 9.74 -1.35 3.47
N GLY A 431 9.59 -0.41 4.41
CA GLY A 431 10.57 -0.09 5.45
C GLY A 431 11.74 0.76 4.93
N ASN A 432 12.45 1.43 5.84
CA ASN A 432 13.58 2.28 5.47
C ASN A 432 14.86 1.45 5.21
N SER A 433 15.36 1.48 3.98
CA SER A 433 16.53 0.67 3.57
C SER A 433 17.87 1.22 4.07
N THR A 434 18.00 2.52 4.35
CA THR A 434 19.29 3.16 4.71
C THR A 434 19.80 2.79 6.11
N ARG A 435 18.90 2.48 7.05
CA ARG A 435 19.29 2.10 8.42
C ARG A 435 20.03 0.75 8.50
N LYS A 436 19.93 -0.09 7.47
CA LYS A 436 20.61 -1.39 7.40
C LYS A 436 22.10 -1.29 7.05
N GLN A 437 22.58 -0.17 6.52
CA GLN A 437 24.00 0.01 6.15
C GLN A 437 24.86 0.56 7.29
N VAL A 438 24.29 1.15 8.35
CA VAL A 438 25.06 1.83 9.41
C VAL A 438 25.67 0.86 10.44
N PHE A 439 25.32 -0.43 10.42
CA PHE A 439 25.86 -1.45 11.33
C PHE A 439 26.67 -2.56 10.63
N GLY A 440 27.20 -2.30 9.43
CA GLY A 440 28.18 -3.19 8.78
C GLY A 440 29.60 -2.75 9.12
N ASP A 441 30.36 -3.58 9.83
CA ASP A 441 31.78 -3.36 10.09
C ASP A 441 32.56 -3.09 8.78
N PRO A 442 33.46 -2.08 8.73
CA PRO A 442 34.16 -1.71 7.48
C PRO A 442 35.20 -2.73 6.98
N ASN A 443 35.45 -3.85 7.68
CA ASN A 443 36.63 -4.69 7.49
C ASN A 443 36.32 -6.19 7.21
N SER A 444 35.22 -6.52 6.54
CA SER A 444 35.04 -7.87 5.96
C SER A 444 35.25 -7.84 4.43
N PRO A 445 36.07 -8.75 3.84
CA PRO A 445 36.29 -8.75 2.41
C PRO A 445 35.00 -9.05 1.66
N SER A 446 34.79 -8.32 0.57
CA SER A 446 33.71 -8.50 -0.39
C SER A 446 33.75 -9.89 -1.01
N ASP A 447 32.75 -10.72 -0.71
CA ASP A 447 32.45 -11.90 -1.51
C ASP A 447 31.02 -11.80 -2.07
N SER A 448 30.95 -11.87 -3.38
CA SER A 448 29.75 -11.77 -4.20
C SER A 448 28.95 -13.07 -4.15
N SER A 449 27.71 -13.03 -3.66
CA SER A 449 26.51 -13.71 -4.20
C SER A 449 25.42 -13.95 -3.12
N TYR A 450 24.16 -13.84 -3.57
CA TYR A 450 22.89 -14.28 -2.95
C TYR A 450 22.10 -13.33 -2.00
N ASN A 451 20.97 -12.83 -2.55
CA ASN A 451 19.67 -12.58 -1.92
C ASN A 451 19.63 -11.84 -0.56
N ALA A 452 19.75 -10.51 -0.61
CA ALA A 452 19.36 -9.65 0.50
C ALA A 452 17.82 -9.60 0.64
N MET A 453 17.27 -10.41 1.55
CA MET A 453 15.85 -10.35 1.94
C MET A 453 15.49 -8.97 2.51
N LEU A 454 14.61 -8.26 1.80
CA LEU A 454 14.03 -6.97 2.19
C LEU A 454 12.95 -7.16 3.27
N SER A 455 13.37 -7.24 4.53
CA SER A 455 12.47 -7.19 5.69
C SER A 455 12.11 -5.73 6.03
N PRO A 456 10.83 -5.36 6.16
CA PRO A 456 10.45 -4.06 6.71
C PRO A 456 10.60 -4.09 8.24
N SER A 457 11.21 -3.06 8.81
CA SER A 457 11.50 -2.87 10.24
C SER A 457 12.49 -3.87 10.87
N GLY A 458 13.31 -3.36 11.81
CA GLY A 458 14.43 -4.06 12.44
C GLY A 458 14.05 -5.47 12.90
N ARG A 459 14.87 -6.46 12.50
CA ARG A 459 14.70 -7.85 12.92
C ARG A 459 14.64 -7.91 14.45
N PHE A 460 13.45 -8.12 14.99
CA PHE A 460 13.28 -8.77 16.28
C PHE A 460 13.63 -10.26 16.09
N THR A 461 14.91 -10.59 15.99
CA THR A 461 15.37 -11.99 16.02
C THR A 461 15.31 -12.47 17.47
N LEU A 462 14.16 -13.05 17.86
CA LEU A 462 14.00 -13.84 19.08
C LEU A 462 14.70 -15.21 18.97
N THR A 463 15.84 -15.31 18.29
CA THR A 463 16.54 -16.57 18.07
C THR A 463 17.82 -16.65 18.90
N HIS A 464 17.79 -17.61 19.82
CA HIS A 464 18.89 -18.25 20.55
C HIS A 464 19.69 -17.47 21.60
N GLY A 465 19.77 -16.14 21.59
CA GLY A 465 20.48 -15.39 22.64
C GLY A 465 19.67 -15.06 23.91
N PHE A 466 18.34 -14.99 23.80
CA PHE A 466 17.45 -14.48 24.86
C PHE A 466 17.01 -15.50 25.91
N PHE A 467 17.43 -16.77 25.79
CA PHE A 467 16.99 -17.87 26.67
C PHE A 467 18.12 -18.47 27.49
N SER A 468 19.18 -17.72 27.79
CA SER A 468 20.17 -18.13 28.79
C SER A 468 19.86 -17.52 30.15
N GLU A 469 18.75 -17.93 30.75
CA GLU A 469 18.78 -18.20 32.18
C GLU A 469 18.68 -19.70 32.31
N SER A 470 19.84 -20.32 32.53
CA SER A 470 19.94 -21.65 33.09
C SER A 470 19.15 -21.68 34.38
N LEU A 471 17.91 -22.19 34.32
CA LEU A 471 17.27 -22.76 35.48
C LEU A 471 18.11 -23.99 35.85
N SER A 472 19.13 -23.80 36.69
CA SER A 472 19.78 -24.91 37.39
C SER A 472 18.72 -25.55 38.27
N LYS A 473 18.15 -26.62 37.73
CA LYS A 473 17.35 -27.58 38.47
C LYS A 473 18.35 -28.50 39.14
N ASP A 474 18.95 -28.09 40.26
CA ASP A 474 19.73 -29.01 41.08
C ASP A 474 19.45 -28.80 42.57
N SER A 475 18.88 -29.86 43.13
CA SER A 475 18.91 -30.18 44.54
C SER A 475 20.37 -30.44 44.92
N ALA A 476 20.94 -29.62 45.81
CA ALA A 476 22.13 -30.01 46.56
C ALA A 476 22.13 -29.35 47.95
N THR A 477 22.15 -30.22 48.95
CA THR A 477 22.33 -30.00 50.39
C THR A 477 23.78 -29.59 50.74
N TRP A 478 23.96 -28.70 51.73
CA TRP A 478 25.19 -28.34 52.53
C TRP A 478 25.84 -26.96 52.26
N PRO A 479 26.52 -26.33 53.27
CA PRO A 479 26.09 -25.02 53.76
C PRO A 479 27.06 -23.85 53.50
N GLU A 480 26.47 -22.66 53.50
CA GLU A 480 26.98 -21.31 53.79
C GLU A 480 28.50 -21.05 53.74
N GLU A 481 28.92 -20.35 52.68
CA GLU A 481 29.99 -19.34 52.77
C GLU A 481 29.45 -17.97 52.36
N LYS A 482 29.61 -17.01 53.27
CA LYS A 482 29.13 -15.63 53.17
C LYS A 482 30.00 -14.82 52.22
N LEU A 483 29.42 -14.33 51.13
CA LEU A 483 29.94 -13.18 50.38
C LEU A 483 29.12 -11.92 50.76
N PRO A 484 29.77 -10.75 50.93
CA PRO A 484 29.09 -9.53 51.33
C PRO A 484 28.13 -9.04 50.23
N ALA A 485 26.94 -8.65 50.68
CA ALA A 485 25.81 -8.23 49.85
C ALA A 485 26.18 -7.09 48.90
N SER A 486 26.14 -7.35 47.60
CA SER A 486 26.02 -6.32 46.59
C SER A 486 24.64 -5.64 46.73
N THR A 487 24.68 -4.32 46.79
CA THR A 487 23.53 -3.40 46.76
C THR A 487 22.43 -3.85 45.79
N PRO A 488 21.13 -3.76 46.16
CA PRO A 488 20.06 -4.13 45.25
C PRO A 488 20.05 -3.17 44.06
N LEU A 489 20.56 -3.67 42.93
CA LEU A 489 20.25 -3.14 41.61
C LEU A 489 18.72 -3.05 41.51
N THR A 490 18.27 -1.85 41.17
CA THR A 490 16.90 -1.45 40.86
C THR A 490 16.10 -2.60 40.29
N ALA A 491 15.06 -3.02 41.01
CA ALA A 491 14.21 -4.15 40.64
C ALA A 491 13.70 -3.97 39.20
N SER A 492 14.12 -4.87 38.29
CA SER A 492 13.43 -5.05 37.02
C SER A 492 11.96 -5.37 37.32
N PRO A 493 10.99 -4.80 36.58
CA PRO A 493 9.60 -5.08 36.85
C PRO A 493 9.37 -6.57 36.62
N SER A 494 9.11 -7.30 37.69
CA SER A 494 8.93 -8.75 37.66
C SER A 494 7.74 -9.08 36.78
N LEU A 495 8.01 -9.40 35.52
CA LEU A 495 7.01 -9.81 34.56
C LEU A 495 6.26 -11.00 35.15
N CYS A 496 4.93 -10.91 35.26
CA CYS A 496 4.14 -12.05 35.72
C CYS A 496 4.44 -13.26 34.80
N ARG A 497 4.94 -14.36 35.39
CA ARG A 497 5.34 -15.60 34.68
C ARG A 497 4.29 -16.10 33.67
N SER A 498 3.02 -15.83 33.93
CA SER A 498 1.90 -16.19 33.03
C SER A 498 1.78 -15.31 31.78
N LYS A 499 2.19 -14.04 31.83
CA LYS A 499 2.25 -13.13 30.67
C LYS A 499 3.46 -13.45 29.78
N TYR A 500 4.60 -13.76 30.38
CA TYR A 500 5.80 -14.21 29.65
C TYR A 500 5.57 -15.53 28.92
N ARG A 501 4.92 -16.51 29.56
CA ARG A 501 4.54 -17.77 28.89
C ARG A 501 3.61 -17.56 27.71
N PHE A 502 2.68 -16.61 27.80
CA PHE A 502 1.77 -16.27 26.71
C PHE A 502 2.52 -15.64 25.53
N LEU A 503 3.37 -14.65 25.79
CA LEU A 503 4.26 -14.06 24.78
C LEU A 503 5.12 -15.15 24.12
N LYS A 504 5.76 -16.03 24.90
CA LYS A 504 6.58 -17.13 24.38
C LYS A 504 5.77 -18.08 23.50
N ALA A 505 4.54 -18.43 23.88
CA ALA A 505 3.67 -19.28 23.07
C ALA A 505 3.22 -18.58 21.77
N SER A 506 2.90 -17.29 21.81
CA SER A 506 2.60 -16.48 20.62
C SER A 506 3.81 -16.39 19.68
N CYS A 507 5.02 -16.18 20.21
CA CYS A 507 6.25 -16.13 19.45
C CYS A 507 6.65 -17.50 18.87
N GLN A 508 6.47 -18.61 19.58
CA GLN A 508 6.80 -19.95 19.05
C GLN A 508 5.92 -20.36 17.86
N ASN A 509 4.74 -19.76 17.71
CA ASN A 509 3.86 -19.98 16.56
C ASN A 509 4.25 -19.15 15.31
N THR A 510 5.30 -18.32 15.36
CA THR A 510 5.66 -17.35 14.30
C THR A 510 6.51 -17.89 13.15
N VAL A 511 6.84 -19.18 13.09
CA VAL A 511 7.84 -19.73 12.16
C VAL A 511 7.48 -19.51 10.66
N ALA A 512 6.22 -19.24 10.31
CA ALA A 512 5.80 -19.18 8.90
C ALA A 512 5.45 -17.80 8.32
N SER A 513 5.12 -16.78 9.12
CA SER A 513 4.72 -15.47 8.59
C SER A 513 4.73 -14.39 9.68
N GLN A 514 5.61 -13.39 9.56
CA GLN A 514 5.68 -12.26 10.50
C GLN A 514 5.01 -11.04 9.86
N ALA A 515 3.69 -10.90 10.07
CA ALA A 515 2.95 -9.69 9.71
C ALA A 515 3.12 -8.55 10.75
N TRP A 516 3.84 -8.82 11.85
CA TRP A 516 4.13 -7.83 12.89
C TRP A 516 5.02 -6.71 12.33
N GLY A 517 4.69 -5.46 12.66
CA GLY A 517 5.37 -4.28 12.14
C GLY A 517 4.96 -3.90 10.72
N LEU A 518 4.09 -4.67 10.06
CA LEU A 518 3.60 -4.30 8.74
C LEU A 518 2.73 -3.05 8.83
N VAL A 519 3.04 -2.09 7.96
CA VAL A 519 2.28 -0.86 7.76
C VAL A 519 1.60 -0.91 6.41
N ILE A 520 0.29 -0.65 6.40
CA ILE A 520 -0.53 -0.53 5.20
C ILE A 520 -1.04 0.89 5.13
N VAL A 521 -0.83 1.56 4.01
CA VAL A 521 -1.36 2.89 3.77
C VAL A 521 -2.43 2.79 2.71
N THR A 522 -3.59 3.39 2.99
CA THR A 522 -4.69 3.47 2.03
C THR A 522 -4.92 4.91 1.61
N ALA A 523 -5.23 5.10 0.34
CA ALA A 523 -5.78 6.34 -0.17
C ALA A 523 -7.25 6.13 -0.54
N GLY A 524 -8.06 7.16 -0.39
CA GLY A 524 -9.50 7.09 -0.64
C GLY A 524 -9.98 7.91 -1.82
N TRP A 525 -11.22 7.61 -2.26
CA TRP A 525 -11.98 8.42 -3.21
C TRP A 525 -12.37 9.80 -2.65
N ASP A 526 -12.24 9.98 -1.34
CA ASP A 526 -12.44 11.23 -0.60
C ASP A 526 -11.19 12.12 -0.55
N GLY A 527 -10.08 11.70 -1.16
CA GLY A 527 -8.82 12.45 -1.14
C GLY A 527 -8.02 12.31 0.15
N ARG A 528 -8.40 11.39 1.04
CA ARG A 528 -7.73 11.16 2.33
C ARG A 528 -6.74 10.02 2.26
N ILE A 529 -5.67 10.16 3.04
CA ILE A 529 -4.67 9.11 3.27
C ILE A 529 -4.81 8.63 4.72
N ARG A 530 -4.78 7.30 4.89
CA ARG A 530 -4.90 6.63 6.20
C ARG A 530 -3.79 5.60 6.37
N SER A 531 -3.14 5.57 7.53
CA SER A 531 -2.10 4.57 7.86
C SER A 531 -2.61 3.55 8.88
N PHE A 532 -2.30 2.27 8.65
CA PHE A 532 -2.71 1.13 9.49
C PHE A 532 -1.50 0.31 9.88
N HIS A 533 -1.30 0.10 11.18
CA HIS A 533 -0.11 -0.59 11.72
C HIS A 533 -0.54 -1.88 12.42
N ASN A 534 0.10 -3.01 12.07
CA ASN A 534 -0.09 -4.26 12.79
C ASN A 534 0.96 -4.44 13.88
N TYR A 535 0.55 -4.36 15.14
CA TYR A 535 1.40 -4.64 16.31
C TYR A 535 1.05 -5.96 16.99
N GLY A 536 0.10 -6.70 16.43
CA GLY A 536 -0.33 -7.99 16.95
C GLY A 536 0.57 -9.13 16.50
N LEU A 537 0.93 -10.02 17.43
CA LEU A 537 1.51 -11.31 17.09
C LEU A 537 0.43 -12.28 16.58
N PRO A 538 0.78 -13.26 15.73
CA PRO A 538 -0.19 -14.21 15.20
C PRO A 538 -0.95 -14.98 16.30
N VAL A 539 -2.27 -15.12 16.13
CA VAL A 539 -3.16 -15.85 17.05
C VAL A 539 -3.80 -17.02 16.31
N ARG A 540 -3.66 -18.25 16.82
CA ARG A 540 -4.39 -19.42 16.29
C ARG A 540 -5.84 -19.35 16.73
N MET A 541 -6.76 -19.66 15.82
CA MET A 541 -8.21 -19.67 16.06
C MET A 541 -8.74 -21.08 16.24
#